data_AF-A0A957KMR6-F1
#
_entry.id   AF-A0A957KMR6-F1
#
_cell.length_a   1.000
_cell.length_b   1.000
_cell.length_c   1.000
_cell.angle_alpha   90.00
_cell.angle_beta   90.00
_cell.angle_gamma   90.00
#
_symmetry.space_group_name_H-M   'P 1'
#
loop_
_entity.id
_entity.type
_entity.pdbx_description
1 polymer ?
#
loop_
_entity_poly.entity_id
_entity_poly.type
_entity_poly.pdbx_seq_one_letter_code
_entity_poly.pdbx_strand_id
1 'polypeptide(L)'
;MSARRQSPWVVLSAILVYIFLYAPIVVLIVFSFNSSRTNVVFEGVVNQGPCGPFFWYCEFFKNDDVMDATRNTLTIALTSTFFSTIIGTMAALALQRYNFRGRNASETMLYFPIVTPEIVMGIGILVLFSASFGWINSLLALAPDRRLTMGMGTVIVSHIAFSIPFVTLVVRARLHGFDNRLEEAAMDLGANELTT
;
A
#
# COMPACT_ATOMS: atom_id res chain seq x y z
N MET A 1 24.94 -9.28 26.63
CA MET A 1 24.09 -9.95 25.62
C MET A 1 24.62 -11.36 25.43
N SER A 2 23.95 -12.36 26.01
CA SER A 2 24.37 -13.77 25.90
C SER A 2 24.13 -14.27 24.48
N ALA A 3 25.16 -14.85 23.85
CA ALA A 3 25.03 -15.51 22.56
C ALA A 3 24.10 -16.71 22.70
N ARG A 4 22.80 -16.52 22.44
CA ARG A 4 21.83 -17.62 22.37
C ARG A 4 22.32 -18.57 21.27
N ARG A 5 22.80 -19.75 21.65
CA ARG A 5 22.94 -20.91 20.75
C ARG A 5 21.55 -21.18 20.17
N GLN A 6 21.29 -20.67 18.96
CA GLN A 6 20.07 -21.02 18.26
C GLN A 6 20.13 -22.50 17.93
N SER A 7 19.10 -23.26 18.31
CA SER A 7 19.09 -24.69 18.02
C SER A 7 19.18 -24.90 16.49
N PRO A 8 19.95 -25.89 16.02
CA PRO A 8 20.13 -26.11 14.58
C PRO A 8 18.79 -26.37 13.85
N TRP A 9 17.80 -26.89 14.57
CA TRP A 9 16.44 -27.09 14.07
C TRP A 9 15.68 -25.80 13.76
N VAL A 10 15.84 -24.77 14.60
CA VAL A 10 15.22 -23.45 14.37
C VAL A 10 15.87 -22.75 13.17
N VAL A 11 17.19 -22.90 13.03
CA VAL A 11 17.91 -22.36 11.87
C VAL A 11 17.49 -23.09 10.59
N LEU A 12 17.41 -24.41 10.63
CA LEU A 12 16.98 -25.21 9.48
C LEU A 12 15.55 -24.90 9.06
N SER A 13 14.62 -24.79 10.02
CA SER A 13 13.23 -24.45 9.70
C SER A 13 13.11 -23.04 9.12
N ALA A 14 13.84 -22.06 9.66
CA ALA A 14 13.89 -20.71 9.10
C ALA A 14 14.42 -20.71 7.65
N ILE A 15 15.50 -21.44 7.38
CA ILE A 15 16.05 -21.56 6.01
C ILE A 15 15.03 -22.16 5.05
N LEU A 16 14.34 -23.24 5.45
CA LEU A 16 13.32 -23.87 4.60
C LEU A 16 12.15 -22.93 4.31
N VAL A 17 11.70 -22.17 5.31
CA VAL A 17 10.64 -21.16 5.11
C VAL A 17 11.11 -20.08 4.14
N TYR A 18 12.33 -19.57 4.28
CA TYR A 18 12.87 -18.59 3.34
C TYR A 18 13.00 -19.13 1.93
N ILE A 19 13.50 -20.36 1.75
CA ILE A 19 13.55 -21.00 0.43
C ILE A 19 12.15 -21.10 -0.17
N PHE A 20 11.16 -21.57 0.60
CA PHE A 20 9.79 -21.69 0.12
C PHE A 20 9.19 -20.34 -0.30
N LEU A 21 9.41 -19.27 0.48
CA LEU A 21 8.90 -17.93 0.16
C LEU A 21 9.58 -17.29 -1.05
N TYR A 22 10.90 -17.48 -1.19
CA TYR A 22 11.67 -16.84 -2.26
C TYR A 22 11.75 -17.68 -3.54
N ALA A 23 11.53 -18.99 -3.49
CA ALA A 23 11.63 -19.86 -4.67
C ALA A 23 10.72 -19.41 -5.83
N PRO A 24 9.42 -19.07 -5.64
CA PRO A 24 8.58 -18.58 -6.73
C PRO A 24 9.10 -17.28 -7.36
N ILE A 25 9.67 -16.38 -6.56
CA ILE A 25 10.26 -15.12 -7.04
C ILE A 25 11.49 -15.43 -7.91
N VAL A 26 12.35 -16.35 -7.47
CA VAL A 26 13.51 -16.79 -8.24
C VAL A 26 13.08 -17.45 -9.55
N VAL A 27 12.04 -18.28 -9.54
CA VAL A 27 11.47 -18.87 -10.76
C VAL A 27 10.99 -17.78 -11.71
N LEU A 28 10.27 -16.76 -11.24
CA LEU A 28 9.85 -15.63 -12.08
C LEU A 28 11.04 -14.87 -12.68
N ILE A 29 12.12 -14.67 -11.91
CA ILE A 29 13.35 -14.04 -12.40
C ILE A 29 14.00 -14.90 -13.49
N VAL A 30 14.04 -16.22 -13.35
CA VAL A 30 14.58 -17.11 -14.39
C VAL A 30 13.70 -17.05 -15.64
N PHE A 31 12.37 -17.09 -15.47
CA PHE A 31 11.41 -17.03 -16.57
C PHE A 31 11.36 -15.68 -17.28
N SER A 32 11.79 -14.58 -16.65
CA SER A 32 11.90 -13.29 -17.36
C SER A 32 12.93 -13.30 -18.49
N PHE A 33 13.83 -14.28 -18.50
CA PHE A 33 14.78 -14.53 -19.59
C PHE A 33 14.30 -15.58 -20.59
N ASN A 34 13.08 -16.10 -20.46
CA ASN A 34 12.57 -17.16 -21.33
C ASN A 34 12.40 -16.66 -22.78
N SER A 35 12.82 -17.47 -23.74
CA SER A 35 12.58 -17.23 -25.18
C SER A 35 11.11 -17.39 -25.56
N SER A 36 10.36 -18.22 -24.82
CA SER A 36 8.93 -18.40 -25.04
C SER A 36 8.15 -17.16 -24.62
N ARG A 37 7.12 -16.80 -25.39
CA ARG A 37 6.17 -15.74 -25.02
C ARG A 37 5.21 -16.17 -23.91
N THR A 38 5.19 -17.46 -23.58
CA THR A 38 4.29 -18.04 -22.59
C THR A 38 5.13 -18.60 -21.44
N ASN A 39 4.82 -18.18 -20.21
CA ASN A 39 5.54 -18.60 -19.00
C ASN A 39 5.15 -20.01 -18.50
N VAL A 40 4.86 -20.95 -19.42
CA VAL A 40 4.44 -22.32 -19.10
C VAL A 40 5.61 -23.30 -19.20
N VAL A 41 6.48 -23.15 -20.21
CA VAL A 41 7.67 -23.98 -20.40
C VAL A 41 8.88 -23.08 -20.59
N PHE A 42 9.98 -23.41 -19.92
CA PHE A 42 11.26 -22.72 -20.15
C PHE A 42 11.93 -23.30 -21.40
N GLU A 43 11.88 -22.56 -22.50
CA GLU A 43 12.38 -23.01 -23.81
C GLU A 43 13.85 -22.62 -24.05
N GLY A 44 14.42 -21.79 -23.17
CA GLY A 44 15.79 -21.32 -23.25
C GLY A 44 15.91 -19.83 -22.93
N VAL A 45 17.15 -19.33 -22.88
CA VAL A 45 17.39 -17.90 -22.69
C VAL A 45 17.14 -17.17 -24.00
N VAL A 46 16.30 -16.14 -23.97
CA VAL A 46 16.05 -15.25 -25.10
C VAL A 46 17.39 -14.67 -25.57
N ASN A 47 17.64 -14.67 -26.87
CA ASN A 47 18.82 -14.03 -27.43
C ASN A 47 18.44 -13.37 -28.75
N GLN A 48 17.67 -12.29 -28.66
CA GLN A 48 17.06 -11.63 -29.81
C GLN A 48 17.41 -10.14 -29.84
N GLY A 49 17.67 -9.63 -31.04
CA GLY A 49 17.95 -8.22 -31.27
C GLY A 49 19.22 -7.71 -30.57
N PRO A 50 19.39 -6.38 -30.45
CA PRO A 50 20.58 -5.76 -29.87
C PRO A 50 20.70 -5.96 -28.35
N CYS A 51 19.62 -6.42 -27.68
CA CYS A 51 19.57 -6.56 -26.23
C CYS A 51 19.84 -8.00 -25.72
N GLY A 52 19.97 -8.99 -26.62
CA GLY A 52 20.28 -10.38 -26.28
C GLY A 52 19.38 -10.95 -25.18
N PRO A 53 19.92 -11.36 -24.01
CA PRO A 53 19.14 -11.89 -22.87
C PRO A 53 18.21 -10.86 -22.22
N PHE A 54 18.46 -9.56 -22.40
CA PHE A 54 17.64 -8.49 -21.84
C PHE A 54 16.54 -8.02 -22.80
N PHE A 55 16.21 -8.80 -23.82
CA PHE A 55 15.23 -8.45 -24.84
C PHE A 55 13.90 -7.94 -24.25
N TRP A 56 13.30 -8.68 -23.33
CA TRP A 56 12.02 -8.31 -22.71
C TRP A 56 12.09 -7.01 -21.88
N TYR A 57 13.24 -6.71 -21.28
CA TYR A 57 13.45 -5.46 -20.57
C TYR A 57 13.55 -4.28 -21.54
N CYS A 58 14.21 -4.45 -22.68
CA CYS A 58 14.22 -3.43 -23.73
C CYS A 58 12.83 -3.21 -24.32
N GLU A 59 12.06 -4.29 -24.52
CA GLU A 59 10.70 -4.20 -25.06
C GLU A 59 9.76 -3.49 -24.09
N PHE A 60 9.90 -3.73 -22.79
CA PHE A 60 9.17 -3.02 -21.74
C PHE A 60 9.30 -1.49 -21.89
N PHE A 61 10.51 -0.97 -22.11
CA PHE A 61 10.74 0.47 -22.24
C PHE A 61 10.29 1.06 -23.58
N LYS A 62 10.08 0.23 -24.60
CA LYS A 62 9.59 0.66 -25.92
C LYS A 62 8.07 0.63 -26.03
N ASN A 63 7.40 -0.05 -25.10
CA ASN A 63 5.97 -0.19 -25.11
C ASN A 63 5.32 0.99 -24.37
N ASP A 64 4.72 1.90 -25.12
CA ASP A 64 4.10 3.12 -24.58
C ASP A 64 2.97 2.80 -23.59
N ASP A 65 2.13 1.79 -23.87
CA ASP A 65 1.02 1.39 -22.99
C ASP A 65 1.54 0.92 -21.61
N VAL A 66 2.62 0.13 -21.61
CA VAL A 66 3.26 -0.37 -20.38
C VAL A 66 3.94 0.78 -19.63
N MET A 67 4.57 1.70 -20.35
CA MET A 67 5.20 2.87 -19.74
C MET A 67 4.17 3.83 -19.13
N ASP A 68 3.04 4.03 -19.78
CA ASP A 68 1.95 4.85 -19.24
C ASP A 68 1.29 4.18 -18.03
N ALA A 69 1.05 2.86 -18.08
CA ALA A 69 0.60 2.11 -16.91
C ALA A 69 1.58 2.20 -15.72
N THR A 70 2.88 2.15 -16.00
CA THR A 70 3.95 2.29 -14.99
C THR A 70 3.94 3.69 -14.37
N ARG A 71 3.87 4.74 -15.18
CA ARG A 71 3.79 6.13 -14.71
C ARG A 71 2.54 6.39 -13.88
N ASN A 72 1.40 5.87 -14.33
CA ASN A 72 0.13 5.94 -13.61
C ASN A 72 0.24 5.27 -12.24
N THR A 73 0.76 4.05 -12.19
CA THR A 73 0.96 3.29 -10.95
C THR A 73 1.88 4.02 -9.99
N LEU A 74 3.00 4.57 -10.48
CA LEU A 74 3.94 5.32 -9.66
C LEU A 74 3.32 6.61 -9.09
N THR A 75 2.56 7.32 -9.92
CA THR A 75 1.84 8.54 -9.51
C THR A 75 0.84 8.22 -8.41
N ILE A 76 0.04 7.16 -8.59
CA ILE A 76 -0.90 6.67 -7.58
C ILE A 76 -0.16 6.31 -6.29
N ALA A 77 0.87 5.47 -6.38
CA ALA A 77 1.60 4.96 -5.22
C ALA A 77 2.21 6.09 -4.40
N LEU A 78 2.90 7.04 -5.03
CA LEU A 78 3.55 8.15 -4.35
C LEU A 78 2.54 9.10 -3.70
N THR A 79 1.51 9.49 -4.45
CA THR A 79 0.48 10.42 -3.94
C THR A 79 -0.32 9.77 -2.80
N SER A 80 -0.80 8.53 -2.99
CA SER A 80 -1.55 7.83 -1.96
C SER A 80 -0.70 7.55 -0.72
N THR A 81 0.59 7.20 -0.86
CA THR A 81 1.50 7.03 0.29
C THR A 81 1.65 8.32 1.07
N PHE A 82 1.91 9.44 0.40
CA PHE A 82 2.10 10.73 1.05
C PHE A 82 0.88 11.14 1.89
N PHE A 83 -0.31 11.16 1.29
CA PHE A 83 -1.52 11.58 1.99
C PHE A 83 -2.00 10.58 3.05
N SER A 84 -1.95 9.28 2.76
CA SER A 84 -2.34 8.26 3.75
C SER A 84 -1.40 8.22 4.95
N THR A 85 -0.10 8.47 4.75
CA THR A 85 0.87 8.55 5.84
C THR A 85 0.54 9.71 6.77
N ILE A 86 0.26 10.90 6.22
CA ILE A 86 -0.12 12.07 7.03
C ILE A 86 -1.42 11.79 7.80
N ILE A 87 -2.48 11.41 7.09
CA ILE A 87 -3.81 11.21 7.69
C ILE A 87 -3.79 10.06 8.71
N GLY A 88 -3.17 8.94 8.36
CA GLY A 88 -3.08 7.77 9.24
C GLY A 88 -2.20 8.03 10.47
N THR A 89 -1.12 8.80 10.34
CA THR A 89 -0.30 9.21 11.50
C THR A 89 -1.08 10.12 12.43
N MET A 90 -1.81 11.11 11.89
CA MET A 90 -2.69 11.97 12.69
C MET A 90 -3.77 11.17 13.41
N ALA A 91 -4.40 10.20 12.73
CA ALA A 91 -5.38 9.30 13.33
C ALA A 91 -4.75 8.44 14.44
N ALA A 92 -3.54 7.93 14.24
CA ALA A 92 -2.83 7.13 15.23
C ALA A 92 -2.52 7.94 16.49
N LEU A 93 -1.98 9.16 16.33
CA LEU A 93 -1.71 10.07 17.43
C LEU A 93 -3.00 10.42 18.19
N ALA A 94 -4.09 10.73 17.47
CA ALA A 94 -5.37 11.06 18.07
C ALA A 94 -5.94 9.90 18.91
N LEU A 95 -5.88 8.68 18.38
CA LEU A 95 -6.35 7.46 19.05
C LEU A 95 -5.44 7.00 20.20
N GLN A 96 -4.18 7.39 20.19
CA GLN A 96 -3.22 7.07 21.24
C GLN A 96 -3.30 8.07 22.40
N ARG A 97 -3.34 9.38 22.10
CA ARG A 97 -3.26 10.46 23.10
C ARG A 97 -4.61 10.79 23.75
N TYR A 98 -5.73 10.74 23.01
CA TYR A 98 -7.02 11.27 23.51
C TYR A 98 -8.10 10.20 23.73
N ASN A 99 -8.94 10.45 24.75
CA ASN A 99 -10.17 9.71 25.02
C ASN A 99 -11.39 10.55 24.62
N PHE A 100 -12.03 10.22 23.50
CA PHE A 100 -13.22 10.92 23.01
C PHE A 100 -14.39 9.97 22.78
N ARG A 101 -15.62 10.51 22.75
CA ARG A 101 -16.88 9.72 22.75
C ARG A 101 -17.04 8.77 21.56
N GLY A 102 -16.37 9.05 20.44
CA GLY A 102 -16.38 8.23 19.22
C GLY A 102 -15.21 7.24 19.08
N ARG A 103 -14.31 7.15 20.08
CA ARG A 103 -13.06 6.39 19.97
C ARG A 103 -13.26 4.94 19.51
N ASN A 104 -14.14 4.19 20.18
CA ASN A 104 -14.41 2.79 19.85
C ASN A 104 -14.98 2.62 18.43
N ALA A 105 -15.84 3.54 17.98
CA ALA A 105 -16.37 3.50 16.63
C ALA A 105 -15.26 3.73 15.59
N SER A 106 -14.38 4.72 15.83
CA SER A 106 -13.22 4.98 14.98
C SER A 106 -12.27 3.78 14.93
N GLU A 107 -11.97 3.16 16.07
CA GLU A 107 -11.14 1.94 16.12
C GLU A 107 -11.77 0.79 15.35
N THR A 108 -13.06 0.55 15.53
CA THR A 108 -13.78 -0.51 14.82
C THR A 108 -13.77 -0.26 13.31
N MET A 109 -13.98 0.99 12.89
CA MET A 109 -13.95 1.38 11.48
C MET A 109 -12.58 1.15 10.82
N LEU A 110 -11.48 1.27 11.55
CA LEU A 110 -10.15 0.95 11.04
C LEU A 110 -9.95 -0.55 10.82
N TYR A 111 -10.59 -1.41 11.61
CA TYR A 111 -10.49 -2.87 11.41
C TYR A 111 -11.30 -3.38 10.21
N PHE A 112 -12.38 -2.70 9.84
CA PHE A 112 -13.23 -3.12 8.72
C PHE A 112 -12.44 -3.36 7.42
N PRO A 113 -11.68 -2.38 6.88
CA PRO A 113 -10.93 -2.56 5.64
C PRO A 113 -9.88 -3.69 5.69
N ILE A 114 -9.33 -3.96 6.88
CA ILE A 114 -8.29 -4.96 7.08
C ILE A 114 -8.87 -6.39 7.02
N VAL A 115 -10.11 -6.57 7.48
CA VAL A 115 -10.77 -7.88 7.52
C VAL A 115 -11.59 -8.15 6.26
N THR A 116 -12.08 -7.10 5.58
CA THR A 116 -12.83 -7.25 4.34
C THR A 116 -11.93 -7.72 3.20
N PRO A 117 -12.37 -8.68 2.36
CA PRO A 117 -11.65 -9.06 1.16
C PRO A 117 -11.47 -7.87 0.22
N GLU A 118 -10.26 -7.72 -0.35
CA GLU A 118 -9.91 -6.57 -1.19
C GLU A 118 -10.84 -6.39 -2.39
N ILE A 119 -11.26 -7.49 -3.02
CA ILE A 119 -12.19 -7.47 -4.16
C ILE A 119 -13.54 -6.87 -3.75
N VAL A 120 -14.06 -7.24 -2.58
CA VAL A 120 -15.35 -6.73 -2.08
C VAL A 120 -15.26 -5.23 -1.83
N MET A 121 -14.15 -4.77 -1.24
CA MET A 121 -13.93 -3.35 -1.03
C MET A 121 -13.74 -2.58 -2.35
N GLY A 122 -13.03 -3.15 -3.32
CA GLY A 122 -12.88 -2.54 -4.65
C GLY A 122 -14.21 -2.33 -5.35
N ILE A 123 -15.09 -3.34 -5.35
CA ILE A 123 -16.45 -3.22 -5.89
C ILE A 123 -17.27 -2.23 -5.06
N GLY A 124 -17.14 -2.24 -3.73
CA GLY A 124 -17.85 -1.32 -2.85
C GLY A 124 -17.49 0.14 -3.12
N ILE A 125 -16.20 0.46 -3.29
CA ILE A 125 -15.73 1.81 -3.62
C ILE A 125 -16.15 2.22 -5.03
N LEU A 126 -16.16 1.29 -6.00
CA LEU A 126 -16.69 1.54 -7.34
C LEU A 126 -18.16 1.95 -7.28
N VAL A 127 -18.99 1.18 -6.56
CA VAL A 127 -20.41 1.48 -6.36
C VAL A 127 -20.58 2.80 -5.62
N LEU A 128 -19.76 3.06 -4.59
CA LEU A 128 -19.75 4.32 -3.87
C LEU A 128 -19.53 5.50 -4.82
N PHE A 129 -18.45 5.50 -5.62
CA PHE A 129 -18.21 6.60 -6.56
C PHE A 129 -19.28 6.71 -7.64
N SER A 130 -19.76 5.58 -8.18
CA SER A 130 -20.82 5.57 -9.18
C SER A 130 -22.10 6.22 -8.66
N ALA A 131 -22.57 5.78 -7.49
CA ALA A 131 -23.76 6.31 -6.86
C ALA A 131 -23.56 7.78 -6.44
N SER A 132 -22.45 8.09 -5.76
CA SER A 132 -22.17 9.44 -5.28
C SER A 132 -22.11 10.45 -6.42
N PHE A 133 -21.37 10.14 -7.48
CA PHE A 133 -21.24 11.04 -8.63
C PHE A 133 -22.55 11.13 -9.39
N GLY A 134 -23.32 10.04 -9.53
CA GLY A 134 -24.67 10.08 -10.08
C GLY A 134 -25.59 11.03 -9.33
N TRP A 135 -25.64 10.90 -8.00
CA TRP A 135 -26.41 11.78 -7.12
C TRP A 135 -25.96 13.24 -7.20
N ILE A 136 -24.66 13.51 -7.12
CA ILE A 136 -24.11 14.88 -7.18
C ILE A 136 -24.37 15.51 -8.55
N ASN A 137 -24.10 14.79 -9.64
CA ASN A 137 -24.33 15.27 -11.00
C ASN A 137 -25.82 15.60 -11.24
N SER A 138 -26.73 14.80 -10.69
CA SER A 138 -28.18 15.05 -10.78
C SER A 138 -28.63 16.22 -9.91
N LEU A 139 -28.11 16.32 -8.69
CA LEU A 139 -28.53 17.34 -7.72
C LEU A 139 -28.06 18.74 -8.13
N LEU A 140 -26.83 18.86 -8.64
CA LEU A 140 -26.27 20.14 -9.12
C LEU A 140 -26.62 20.44 -10.58
N ALA A 141 -27.39 19.58 -11.26
CA ALA A 141 -27.69 19.68 -12.69
C ALA A 141 -26.44 19.99 -13.55
N LEU A 142 -25.34 19.27 -13.28
CA LEU A 142 -24.05 19.56 -13.91
C LEU A 142 -24.13 19.34 -15.43
N ALA A 143 -23.67 20.35 -16.16
CA ALA A 143 -23.53 20.29 -17.60
C ALA A 143 -22.62 19.10 -18.00
N PRO A 144 -22.82 18.49 -19.19
CA PRO A 144 -22.13 17.27 -19.59
C PRO A 144 -20.61 17.34 -19.51
N ASP A 145 -20.03 18.52 -19.76
CA ASP A 145 -18.60 18.82 -19.71
C ASP A 145 -18.03 18.89 -18.28
N ARG A 146 -18.87 19.09 -17.26
CA ARG A 146 -18.46 19.25 -15.85
C ARG A 146 -18.90 18.10 -14.95
N ARG A 147 -19.42 17.03 -15.53
CA ARG A 147 -19.84 15.87 -14.75
C ARG A 147 -18.66 15.23 -14.05
N LEU A 148 -18.84 14.91 -12.78
CA LEU A 148 -17.92 14.05 -12.05
C LEU A 148 -17.91 12.68 -12.72
N THR A 149 -16.73 12.26 -13.15
CA THR A 149 -16.48 10.98 -13.82
C THR A 149 -15.38 10.22 -13.08
N MET A 150 -15.36 8.91 -13.27
CA MET A 150 -14.31 8.05 -12.72
C MET A 150 -13.02 8.25 -13.51
N GLY A 151 -11.88 8.11 -12.82
CA GLY A 151 -10.58 8.22 -13.44
C GLY A 151 -9.46 8.11 -12.41
N MET A 152 -8.30 8.68 -12.73
CA MET A 152 -7.12 8.65 -11.87
C MET A 152 -7.42 9.15 -10.44
N GLY A 153 -8.17 10.25 -10.32
CA GLY A 153 -8.51 10.84 -9.02
C GLY A 153 -9.31 9.89 -8.12
N THR A 154 -10.29 9.17 -8.66
CA THR A 154 -11.05 8.19 -7.88
C THR A 154 -10.17 7.02 -7.43
N VAL A 155 -9.21 6.59 -8.25
CA VAL A 155 -8.26 5.54 -7.88
C VAL A 155 -7.33 6.00 -6.76
N ILE A 156 -6.78 7.21 -6.85
CA ILE A 156 -5.92 7.80 -5.82
C ILE A 156 -6.65 7.90 -4.49
N VAL A 157 -7.88 8.45 -4.48
CA VAL A 157 -8.69 8.57 -3.26
C VAL A 157 -9.02 7.20 -2.69
N SER A 158 -9.33 6.21 -3.53
CA SER A 158 -9.56 4.82 -3.09
C SER A 158 -8.36 4.24 -2.37
N HIS A 159 -7.16 4.40 -2.93
CA HIS A 159 -5.94 3.91 -2.30
C HIS A 159 -5.56 4.67 -1.04
N ILE A 160 -5.83 5.98 -0.97
CA ILE A 160 -5.66 6.75 0.28
C ILE A 160 -6.56 6.16 1.36
N ALA A 161 -7.86 6.01 1.07
CA ALA A 161 -8.84 5.47 2.02
C ALA A 161 -8.48 4.05 2.48
N PHE A 162 -8.04 3.20 1.55
CA PHE A 162 -7.59 1.84 1.84
C PHE A 162 -6.33 1.80 2.71
N SER A 163 -5.39 2.74 2.51
CA SER A 163 -4.09 2.73 3.19
C SER A 163 -4.12 3.34 4.59
N ILE A 164 -5.05 4.26 4.88
CA ILE A 164 -5.17 4.94 6.19
C ILE A 164 -5.21 3.94 7.36
N PRO A 165 -6.03 2.86 7.35
CA PRO A 165 -6.05 1.88 8.43
C PRO A 165 -4.70 1.20 8.68
N PHE A 166 -3.99 0.81 7.63
CA PHE A 166 -2.69 0.15 7.75
C PHE A 166 -1.64 1.09 8.34
N VAL A 167 -1.56 2.33 7.83
CA VAL A 167 -0.67 3.36 8.40
C VAL A 167 -1.00 3.59 9.87
N THR A 168 -2.28 3.79 10.18
CA THR A 168 -2.74 4.10 11.54
C THR A 168 -2.34 2.98 12.51
N LEU A 169 -2.56 1.72 12.11
CA LEU A 169 -2.26 0.56 12.94
C LEU A 169 -0.75 0.39 13.16
N VAL A 170 0.07 0.54 12.11
CA VAL A 170 1.53 0.43 12.21
C VAL A 170 2.10 1.54 13.09
N VAL A 171 1.71 2.80 12.86
CA VAL A 171 2.19 3.94 13.66
C VAL A 171 1.76 3.79 15.12
N ARG A 172 0.49 3.45 15.37
CA ARG A 172 -0.01 3.24 16.74
C ARG A 172 0.70 2.10 17.46
N ALA A 173 0.98 0.99 16.78
CA ALA A 173 1.75 -0.12 17.35
C ALA A 173 3.17 0.31 17.76
N ARG A 174 3.78 1.25 17.02
CA ARG A 174 5.06 1.86 17.39
C ARG A 174 4.95 2.81 18.58
N LEU A 175 3.89 3.61 18.64
CA LEU A 175 3.63 4.54 19.76
C LEU A 175 3.28 3.82 21.07
N HIS A 176 2.69 2.62 21.01
CA HIS A 176 2.37 1.87 22.24
C HIS A 176 3.62 1.51 23.07
N GLY A 177 4.80 1.43 22.45
CA GLY A 177 6.07 1.21 23.16
C GLY A 177 6.76 2.49 23.64
N PHE A 178 6.17 3.66 23.41
CA PHE A 178 6.76 4.96 23.74
C PHE A 178 6.46 5.34 25.20
N ASP A 179 7.46 5.89 25.91
CA ASP A 179 7.28 6.36 27.29
C ASP A 179 6.68 7.76 27.29
N ASN A 180 5.41 7.87 27.66
CA ASN A 180 4.68 9.14 27.74
C ASN A 180 5.35 10.16 28.67
N ARG A 181 6.19 9.72 29.63
CA ARG A 181 6.93 10.65 30.51
C ARG A 181 7.90 11.55 29.76
N LEU A 182 8.37 11.12 28.59
CA LEU A 182 9.22 11.96 27.75
C LEU A 182 8.44 13.14 27.16
N GLU A 183 7.15 12.95 26.84
CA GLU A 183 6.28 14.04 26.40
C GLU A 183 6.01 15.01 27.55
N GLU A 184 5.68 14.48 28.75
CA GLU A 184 5.47 15.29 29.96
C GLU A 184 6.71 16.14 30.29
N ALA A 185 7.90 15.55 30.27
CA ALA A 185 9.15 16.26 30.54
C ALA A 185 9.47 17.34 29.50
N ALA A 186 9.13 17.12 28.22
CA ALA A 186 9.30 18.14 27.19
C ALA A 186 8.35 19.33 27.43
N MET A 187 7.09 19.04 27.80
CA MET A 187 6.12 20.08 28.15
C MET A 187 6.54 20.87 29.40
N ASP A 188 7.12 20.21 30.40
CA ASP A 188 7.70 20.86 31.59
C ASP A 188 8.86 21.82 31.23
N LEU A 189 9.61 21.53 30.17
CA LEU A 189 10.68 22.39 29.63
C LEU A 189 10.17 23.50 28.70
N GLY A 190 8.84 23.65 28.56
CA GLY A 190 8.20 24.71 27.78
C GLY A 190 7.82 24.33 26.35
N ALA A 191 7.90 23.05 25.97
CA ALA A 191 7.36 22.57 24.71
C ALA A 191 5.82 22.57 24.75
N ASN A 192 5.17 22.84 23.61
CA ASN A 192 3.73 22.66 23.43
C ASN A 192 3.42 21.34 22.71
N GLU A 193 2.12 21.01 22.54
CA GLU A 193 1.68 19.74 21.93
C GLU A 193 2.15 19.52 20.48
N LEU A 194 2.48 20.59 19.74
CA LEU A 194 3.01 20.48 18.37
C LEU A 194 4.53 20.24 18.36
N THR A 195 5.23 20.73 19.36
CA THR A 195 6.69 20.58 19.49
C THR A 195 7.12 19.33 20.26
N THR A 196 6.19 18.70 20.98
CA THR A 196 6.39 17.52 21.86
C THR A 196 6.18 16.21 21.12
#